data_AF-A0A4Q3SXU6-F1
#
_entry.id   AF-A0A4Q3SXU6-F1
#
_cell.length_a   1.000
_cell.length_b   1.000
_cell.length_c   1.000
_cell.angle_alpha   90.00
_cell.angle_beta   90.00
_cell.angle_gamma   90.00
#
_symmetry.space_group_name_H-M   'P 1'
#
loop_
_entity.id
_entity.type
_entity.pdbx_description
1 polymer ?
#
loop_
_entity_poly.entity_id
_entity_poly.type
_entity_poly.pdbx_seq_one_letter_code
_entity_poly.pdbx_strand_id
1 'polypeptide(L)'
;MSFATVAAISVLTASCAAVDPESVSDSAGMTIGTGVPVPAAGETAAVGTQVRDAADDPEIWADPRDPSRGVIFGTDKQAGLYVYGLDGKDRRFLPEGPLNNVDLRDGFTVTGREQVLVGASDRKRMGIAFFLLDPDSLNVTPWGVVPVQVSEPYGFCMGRLGGDTIAVMVGKDGDIAQFTVTAQDGKPNLILTRTFSVGSQSEGCVIDDATGTLFIAEEAKGIWRYNLDHKSGSARTLLAGAPSEILKPDVEGLTLLREGAKTYLLASSQGDSAFAVWRVDGPQADYAGRFSVVGGAGADPVTGTDGLAALGGPVGAFPEGLIVVQDDADTDGEAASTVRTRQNFKLVDWRAVKAAMAIN
;
A
#
# COMPACT_ATOMS: atom_id res chain seq x y z
N MET A 1 18.71 -63.23 44.46
CA MET A 1 18.86 -61.76 44.42
C MET A 1 19.45 -61.40 43.07
N SER A 2 18.61 -60.94 42.12
CA SER A 2 19.06 -60.58 40.77
C SER A 2 18.65 -59.13 40.54
N PHE A 3 19.61 -58.27 40.21
CA PHE A 3 19.47 -56.83 40.08
C PHE A 3 18.67 -56.48 38.81
N ALA A 4 17.59 -55.72 38.96
CA ALA A 4 16.87 -55.10 37.86
C ALA A 4 17.59 -53.82 37.44
N THR A 5 18.02 -53.75 36.18
CA THR A 5 18.61 -52.54 35.59
C THR A 5 17.47 -51.78 34.92
N VAL A 6 17.09 -50.61 35.45
CA VAL A 6 16.12 -49.71 34.82
C VAL A 6 16.87 -48.82 33.84
N ALA A 7 16.68 -49.05 32.54
CA ALA A 7 17.14 -48.15 31.50
C ALA A 7 16.16 -46.99 31.37
N ALA A 8 16.59 -45.78 31.73
CA ALA A 8 15.82 -44.56 31.49
C ALA A 8 15.94 -44.18 30.01
N ILE A 9 14.88 -44.43 29.24
CA ILE A 9 14.74 -43.91 27.88
C ILE A 9 14.40 -42.43 27.99
N SER A 10 15.37 -41.57 27.67
CA SER A 10 15.15 -40.14 27.51
C SER A 10 14.48 -39.92 26.16
N VAL A 11 13.18 -39.65 26.16
CA VAL A 11 12.43 -39.23 24.97
C VAL A 11 12.84 -37.78 24.66
N LEU A 12 13.68 -37.60 23.66
CA LEU A 12 13.92 -36.29 23.04
C LEU A 12 12.63 -35.91 22.28
N THR A 13 11.80 -35.08 22.89
CA THR A 13 10.73 -34.40 22.16
C THR A 13 11.38 -33.33 21.29
N ALA A 14 11.57 -33.64 20.01
CA ALA A 14 11.80 -32.63 18.99
C ALA A 14 10.55 -31.74 18.96
N SER A 15 10.63 -30.59 19.62
CA SER A 15 9.66 -29.53 19.43
C SER A 15 9.88 -29.04 18.00
N CYS A 16 8.96 -29.38 17.09
CA CYS A 16 8.82 -28.64 15.86
C CYS A 16 8.49 -27.20 16.28
N ALA A 17 9.47 -26.31 16.26
CA ALA A 17 9.19 -24.89 16.32
C ALA A 17 8.31 -24.60 15.10
N ALA A 18 7.04 -24.28 15.33
CA ALA A 18 6.18 -23.78 14.27
C ALA A 18 6.86 -22.52 13.72
N VAL A 19 7.12 -22.50 12.42
CA VAL A 19 7.64 -21.31 11.73
C VAL A 19 6.61 -20.19 11.94
N ASP A 20 7.08 -19.00 12.29
CA ASP A 20 6.22 -17.82 12.48
C ASP A 20 5.46 -17.57 11.16
N PRO A 21 4.12 -17.47 11.12
CA PRO A 21 3.38 -17.18 9.88
C PRO A 21 3.92 -15.96 9.14
N GLU A 22 4.36 -14.94 9.88
CA GLU A 22 4.96 -13.71 9.33
C GLU A 22 6.31 -13.96 8.63
N SER A 23 6.92 -15.14 8.78
CA SER A 23 8.19 -15.52 8.13
C SER A 23 8.02 -16.23 6.78
N VAL A 24 6.77 -16.53 6.38
CA VAL A 24 6.45 -17.29 5.16
C VAL A 24 5.50 -16.49 4.29
N SER A 25 5.86 -16.32 3.01
CA SER A 25 5.03 -15.64 2.01
C SER A 25 3.57 -16.11 2.01
N ASP A 26 2.64 -15.16 2.00
CA ASP A 26 1.20 -15.43 1.87
C ASP A 26 0.83 -15.86 0.42
N SER A 27 1.71 -15.58 -0.54
CA SER A 27 1.64 -16.13 -1.88
C SER A 27 2.18 -17.56 -1.91
N ALA A 28 1.28 -18.55 -1.82
CA ALA A 28 1.58 -19.99 -1.75
C ALA A 28 2.34 -20.58 -2.96
N GLY A 29 3.62 -20.22 -3.12
CA GLY A 29 4.54 -20.76 -4.12
C GLY A 29 4.47 -20.15 -5.52
N MET A 30 3.80 -19.00 -5.70
CA MET A 30 3.84 -18.27 -6.98
C MET A 30 5.01 -17.31 -7.02
N THR A 31 6.03 -17.68 -7.80
CA THR A 31 7.20 -16.84 -8.06
C THR A 31 7.05 -15.97 -9.31
N ILE A 32 5.96 -16.13 -10.06
CA ILE A 32 5.64 -15.35 -11.26
C ILE A 32 4.13 -15.12 -11.31
N GLY A 33 3.73 -13.85 -11.28
CA GLY A 33 2.33 -13.45 -11.33
C GLY A 33 1.59 -13.75 -12.63
N THR A 34 0.26 -13.82 -12.54
CA THR A 34 -0.63 -14.22 -13.64
C THR A 34 -1.20 -13.01 -14.39
N GLY A 35 -0.67 -12.69 -15.57
CA GLY A 35 -1.14 -11.54 -16.36
C GLY A 35 -0.26 -11.29 -17.58
N VAL A 36 -0.48 -10.16 -18.25
CA VAL A 36 0.45 -9.69 -19.28
C VAL A 36 1.77 -9.30 -18.60
N PRO A 37 2.93 -9.88 -18.97
CA PRO A 37 4.19 -9.58 -18.30
C PRO A 37 4.69 -8.17 -18.65
N VAL A 38 5.05 -7.40 -17.62
CA VAL A 38 5.61 -6.04 -17.72
C VAL A 38 6.95 -6.03 -16.98
N PRO A 39 8.05 -5.60 -17.60
CA PRO A 39 9.34 -5.56 -16.92
C PRO A 39 9.36 -4.48 -15.83
N ALA A 40 9.96 -4.81 -14.69
CA ALA A 40 10.39 -3.81 -13.72
C ALA A 40 11.38 -2.83 -14.37
N ALA A 41 11.31 -1.57 -13.97
CA ALA A 41 12.18 -0.49 -14.43
C ALA A 41 13.27 -0.14 -13.41
N GLY A 42 13.21 -0.75 -12.22
CA GLY A 42 14.13 -0.58 -11.10
C GLY A 42 13.44 -1.01 -9.81
N GLU A 43 14.09 -0.75 -8.68
CA GLU A 43 13.59 -1.12 -7.36
C GLU A 43 14.16 -0.21 -6.29
N THR A 44 13.54 -0.22 -5.12
CA THR A 44 14.09 0.43 -3.93
C THR A 44 15.15 -0.44 -3.27
N ALA A 45 15.98 0.18 -2.43
CA ALA A 45 16.68 -0.58 -1.40
C ALA A 45 15.67 -1.37 -0.54
N ALA A 46 16.07 -2.54 -0.07
CA ALA A 46 15.24 -3.36 0.80
C ALA A 46 15.03 -2.70 2.16
N VAL A 47 13.86 -2.94 2.75
CA VAL A 47 13.60 -2.53 4.13
C VAL A 47 14.57 -3.24 5.09
N GLY A 48 14.92 -2.55 6.18
CA GLY A 48 15.88 -3.02 7.16
C GLY A 48 15.40 -4.20 8.02
N THR A 49 14.08 -4.43 8.12
CA THR A 49 13.52 -5.60 8.80
C THR A 49 13.65 -6.83 7.91
N GLN A 50 14.37 -7.85 8.39
CA GLN A 50 14.64 -9.07 7.64
C GLN A 50 13.83 -10.26 8.17
N VAL A 51 13.58 -11.26 7.32
CA VAL A 51 12.96 -12.56 7.66
C VAL A 51 11.56 -12.43 8.28
N ARG A 52 10.86 -11.35 7.93
CA ARG A 52 9.50 -11.04 8.36
C ARG A 52 8.77 -10.32 7.25
N ASP A 53 7.45 -10.37 7.35
CA ASP A 53 6.56 -9.51 6.61
C ASP A 53 6.63 -8.07 7.13
N ALA A 54 7.16 -7.17 6.30
CA ALA A 54 7.70 -5.88 6.67
C ALA A 54 7.36 -4.77 5.67
N ALA A 55 7.89 -4.79 4.44
CA ALA A 55 7.52 -3.79 3.43
C ALA A 55 6.05 -4.01 3.07
N ASP A 56 5.25 -2.94 3.06
CA ASP A 56 3.79 -3.09 2.96
C ASP A 56 3.22 -2.15 1.89
N ASP A 57 3.28 -0.84 2.12
CA ASP A 57 2.57 0.13 1.27
C ASP A 57 3.48 1.28 0.82
N PRO A 58 3.55 1.56 -0.49
CA PRO A 58 4.25 2.71 -1.02
C PRO A 58 3.34 3.93 -1.21
N GLU A 59 3.93 5.12 -1.31
CA GLU A 59 3.25 6.31 -1.83
C GLU A 59 4.24 7.20 -2.59
N ILE A 60 3.80 7.94 -3.61
CA ILE A 60 4.66 8.70 -4.51
C ILE A 60 4.35 10.20 -4.40
N TRP A 61 5.40 10.99 -4.16
CA TRP A 61 5.34 12.42 -4.33
C TRP A 61 6.34 12.90 -5.39
N ALA A 62 5.86 13.62 -6.40
CA ALA A 62 6.70 14.33 -7.36
C ALA A 62 6.42 15.83 -7.28
N ASP A 63 7.47 16.66 -7.30
CA ASP A 63 7.31 18.11 -7.20
C ASP A 63 6.60 18.63 -8.47
N PRO A 64 5.40 19.22 -8.34
CA PRO A 64 4.65 19.72 -9.50
C PRO A 64 5.37 20.86 -10.24
N ARG A 65 6.39 21.48 -9.62
CA ARG A 65 7.22 22.55 -10.22
C ARG A 65 8.44 22.00 -10.96
N ASP A 66 8.90 20.81 -10.59
CA ASP A 66 10.04 20.12 -11.17
C ASP A 66 9.90 18.61 -10.95
N PRO A 67 9.24 17.89 -11.88
CA PRO A 67 8.95 16.48 -11.70
C PRO A 67 10.18 15.57 -11.65
N SER A 68 11.39 16.08 -11.92
CA SER A 68 12.63 15.34 -11.69
C SER A 68 12.97 15.18 -10.20
N ARG A 69 12.34 16.00 -9.34
CA ARG A 69 12.44 15.96 -7.89
C ARG A 69 11.22 15.27 -7.31
N GLY A 70 11.45 14.37 -6.36
CA GLY A 70 10.38 13.63 -5.72
C GLY A 70 10.93 12.63 -4.72
N VAL A 71 10.02 11.98 -4.01
CA VAL A 71 10.30 10.91 -3.06
C VAL A 71 9.28 9.79 -3.21
N ILE A 72 9.71 8.59 -2.85
CA ILE A 72 8.83 7.44 -2.66
C ILE A 72 8.81 7.16 -1.17
N PHE A 73 7.63 7.10 -0.59
CA PHE A 73 7.41 6.57 0.74
C PHE A 73 7.22 5.07 0.66
N GLY A 74 7.66 4.35 1.69
CA GLY A 74 7.38 2.94 1.85
C GLY A 74 7.29 2.62 3.33
N THR A 75 6.20 1.98 3.76
CA THR A 75 6.08 1.51 5.14
C THR A 75 6.88 0.24 5.36
N ASP A 76 7.50 0.17 6.54
CA ASP A 76 7.93 -1.08 7.15
C ASP A 76 6.99 -1.30 8.35
N LYS A 77 6.02 -2.22 8.20
CA LYS A 77 4.97 -2.51 9.18
C LYS A 77 5.47 -3.08 10.49
N GLN A 78 6.79 -3.29 10.61
CA GLN A 78 7.45 -3.66 11.86
C GLN A 78 8.19 -2.49 12.51
N ALA A 79 8.53 -1.43 11.77
CA ALA A 79 9.54 -0.47 12.22
C ALA A 79 9.27 1.03 11.95
N GLY A 80 8.72 1.41 10.80
CA GLY A 80 8.53 2.83 10.51
C GLY A 80 8.30 3.18 9.03
N LEU A 81 8.74 4.38 8.65
CA LEU A 81 8.54 4.95 7.31
C LEU A 81 9.88 5.20 6.62
N TYR A 82 10.07 4.57 5.46
CA TYR A 82 11.16 4.87 4.55
C TYR A 82 10.80 6.04 3.63
N VAL A 83 11.83 6.80 3.28
CA VAL A 83 11.80 7.84 2.25
C VAL A 83 12.94 7.53 1.28
N TYR A 84 12.57 7.10 0.08
CA TYR A 84 13.48 6.82 -1.02
C TYR A 84 13.48 7.98 -2.01
N GLY A 85 14.56 8.11 -2.78
CA GLY A 85 14.56 8.93 -4.00
C GLY A 85 13.81 8.22 -5.13
N LEU A 86 13.49 8.95 -6.20
CA LEU A 86 12.94 8.35 -7.43
C LEU A 86 13.92 7.38 -8.14
N ASP A 87 15.16 7.28 -7.65
CA ASP A 87 16.18 6.30 -8.05
C ASP A 87 16.17 5.04 -7.15
N GLY A 88 15.18 4.90 -6.26
CA GLY A 88 15.02 3.78 -5.34
C GLY A 88 15.96 3.81 -4.12
N LYS A 89 16.90 4.75 -4.03
CA LYS A 89 17.88 4.78 -2.95
C LYS A 89 17.32 5.42 -1.69
N ASP A 90 17.70 4.87 -0.54
CA ASP A 90 17.41 5.45 0.77
C ASP A 90 17.85 6.92 0.84
N ARG A 91 16.94 7.76 1.29
CA ARG A 91 17.21 9.15 1.69
C ARG A 91 17.07 9.30 3.19
N ARG A 92 16.07 8.64 3.78
CA ARG A 92 15.79 8.72 5.20
C ARG A 92 14.94 7.54 5.66
N PHE A 93 15.13 7.16 6.92
CA PHE A 93 14.21 6.29 7.66
C PHE A 93 13.70 7.02 8.90
N LEU A 94 12.41 6.89 9.19
CA LEU A 94 11.72 7.47 10.33
C LEU A 94 11.21 6.30 11.21
N PRO A 95 11.86 6.01 12.36
CA PRO A 95 11.52 4.87 13.22
C PRO A 95 10.28 5.15 14.08
N GLU A 96 9.14 5.36 13.42
CA GLU A 96 7.88 5.83 14.01
C GLU A 96 6.87 4.70 14.23
N GLY A 97 7.34 3.49 14.54
CA GLY A 97 6.48 2.37 14.94
C GLY A 97 5.99 1.50 13.76
N PRO A 98 5.17 0.48 14.05
CA PRO A 98 4.65 -0.43 13.03
C PRO A 98 3.56 0.27 12.20
N LEU A 99 3.99 0.97 11.15
CA LEU A 99 3.12 1.71 10.25
C LEU A 99 2.64 0.78 9.14
N ASN A 100 1.33 0.64 8.92
CA ASN A 100 0.79 -0.30 7.92
C ASN A 100 0.74 0.35 6.53
N ASN A 101 -0.24 1.22 6.26
CA ASN A 101 -0.41 1.91 4.98
C ASN A 101 -0.05 3.39 5.08
N VAL A 102 0.28 4.01 3.95
CA VAL A 102 0.68 5.42 3.84
C VAL A 102 0.00 6.09 2.64
N ASP A 103 -0.49 7.30 2.83
CA ASP A 103 -0.99 8.15 1.73
C ASP A 103 -0.63 9.62 2.06
N LEU A 104 -0.69 10.50 1.07
CA LEU A 104 -0.34 11.91 1.19
C LEU A 104 -1.34 12.85 0.52
N ARG A 105 -1.35 14.10 0.94
CA ARG A 105 -2.00 15.19 0.22
C ARG A 105 -1.15 16.45 0.22
N ASP A 106 -0.93 16.98 -0.97
CA ASP A 106 -0.35 18.30 -1.20
C ASP A 106 -1.25 19.43 -0.70
N GLY A 107 -0.68 20.62 -0.57
CA GLY A 107 -1.46 21.83 -0.32
C GLY A 107 -2.05 21.91 1.08
N PHE A 108 -1.47 21.21 2.06
CA PHE A 108 -1.93 21.26 3.45
C PHE A 108 -1.20 22.36 4.21
N THR A 109 -1.93 23.27 4.84
CA THR A 109 -1.33 24.43 5.53
C THR A 109 -1.13 24.16 7.01
N VAL A 110 0.12 24.20 7.47
CA VAL A 110 0.48 24.16 8.90
C VAL A 110 1.19 25.44 9.28
N THR A 111 0.69 26.14 10.30
CA THR A 111 1.28 27.40 10.80
C THR A 111 1.55 28.45 9.69
N GLY A 112 0.67 28.51 8.69
CA GLY A 112 0.77 29.46 7.58
C GLY A 112 1.74 29.06 6.46
N ARG A 113 2.33 27.85 6.51
CA ARG A 113 3.17 27.29 5.45
C ARG A 113 2.46 26.11 4.80
N GLU A 114 2.44 26.10 3.47
CA GLU A 114 2.00 24.95 2.69
C GLU A 114 3.04 23.83 2.75
N GLN A 115 2.58 22.62 3.03
CA GLN A 115 3.37 21.40 3.14
C GLN A 115 2.63 20.27 2.43
N VAL A 116 3.36 19.20 2.14
CA VAL A 116 2.76 17.91 1.81
C VAL A 116 2.47 17.19 3.12
N LEU A 117 1.20 16.90 3.38
CA LEU A 117 0.80 16.12 4.53
C LEU A 117 0.89 14.64 4.18
N VAL A 118 1.63 13.87 4.97
CA VAL A 118 1.72 12.41 4.84
C VAL A 118 1.09 11.81 6.08
N GLY A 119 0.22 10.81 5.91
CA GLY A 119 -0.38 10.06 7.00
C GLY A 119 -0.08 8.58 6.86
N ALA A 120 0.06 7.88 7.98
CA ALA A 120 0.17 6.42 8.00
C ALA A 120 -0.62 5.83 9.17
N SER A 121 -1.23 4.66 8.96
CA SER A 121 -1.89 3.91 10.03
C SER A 121 -0.87 3.34 11.00
N ASP A 122 -1.10 3.50 12.31
CA ASP A 122 -0.18 3.02 13.35
C ASP A 122 -0.86 2.00 14.27
N ARG A 123 -0.45 0.74 14.11
CA ARG A 123 -1.02 -0.42 14.81
C ARG A 123 -0.73 -0.42 16.31
N LYS A 124 0.38 0.19 16.74
CA LYS A 124 0.81 0.18 18.15
C LYS A 124 0.26 1.35 18.94
N ARG A 125 0.25 2.54 18.34
CA ARG A 125 -0.29 3.78 18.95
C ARG A 125 -1.79 3.93 18.70
N MET A 126 -2.42 2.96 18.02
CA MET A 126 -3.86 2.91 17.74
C MET A 126 -4.37 4.20 17.09
N GLY A 127 -3.69 4.66 16.04
CA GLY A 127 -3.87 6.01 15.52
C GLY A 127 -3.42 6.21 14.08
N ILE A 128 -3.46 7.48 13.65
CA ILE A 128 -2.81 7.95 12.42
C ILE A 128 -1.56 8.72 12.82
N ALA A 129 -0.40 8.26 12.37
CA ALA A 129 0.86 8.98 12.45
C ALA A 129 0.96 9.96 11.27
N PHE A 130 1.12 11.24 11.55
CA PHE A 130 1.27 12.28 10.54
C PHE A 130 2.70 12.80 10.46
N PHE A 131 3.10 13.12 9.23
CA PHE A 131 4.37 13.72 8.88
C PHE A 131 4.13 14.90 7.94
N LEU A 132 5.11 15.80 7.90
CA LEU A 132 5.16 16.91 6.95
C LEU A 132 6.38 16.74 6.07
N LEU A 133 6.15 16.69 4.77
CA LEU A 133 7.18 16.82 3.75
C LEU A 133 7.22 18.29 3.30
N ASP A 134 8.41 18.88 3.43
CA ASP A 134 8.71 20.20 2.91
C ASP A 134 9.02 20.10 1.39
N PRO A 135 8.17 20.64 0.51
CA PRO A 135 8.34 20.49 -0.94
C PRO A 135 9.59 21.20 -1.49
N ASP A 136 10.16 22.15 -0.74
CA ASP A 136 11.37 22.88 -1.17
C ASP A 136 12.64 22.08 -0.84
N SER A 137 12.70 21.49 0.36
CA SER A 137 13.91 20.79 0.83
C SER A 137 13.85 19.27 0.71
N LEU A 138 12.67 18.71 0.42
CA LEU A 138 12.36 17.27 0.48
C LEU A 138 12.57 16.65 1.87
N ASN A 139 12.66 17.47 2.91
CA ASN A 139 12.81 17.00 4.26
C ASN A 139 11.46 16.56 4.83
N VAL A 140 11.42 15.38 5.45
CA VAL A 140 10.23 14.80 6.07
C VAL A 140 10.37 14.85 7.59
N THR A 141 9.39 15.37 8.31
CA THR A 141 9.42 15.43 9.78
C THR A 141 8.14 14.89 10.39
N PRO A 142 8.22 14.13 11.50
CA PRO A 142 7.03 13.76 12.26
C PRO A 142 6.27 15.01 12.73
N TRP A 143 4.95 15.01 12.54
CA TRP A 143 4.05 16.09 12.98
C TRP A 143 3.30 15.71 14.26
N GLY A 144 2.94 14.43 14.39
CA GLY A 144 2.31 13.89 15.59
C GLY A 144 1.43 12.69 15.26
N VAL A 145 0.86 12.09 16.30
CA VAL A 145 -0.05 10.94 16.17
C VAL A 145 -1.38 11.30 16.79
N VAL A 146 -2.46 10.98 16.09
CA VAL A 146 -3.82 11.15 16.61
C VAL A 146 -4.46 9.77 16.77
N PRO A 147 -4.74 9.32 18.00
CA PRO A 147 -5.44 8.05 18.23
C PRO A 147 -6.83 8.04 17.59
N VAL A 148 -7.23 6.89 17.07
CA VAL A 148 -8.54 6.67 16.44
C VAL A 148 -9.20 5.42 17.02
N GLN A 149 -10.51 5.29 16.84
CA GLN A 149 -11.27 4.13 17.29
C GLN A 149 -11.66 3.27 16.09
N VAL A 150 -10.91 2.19 15.90
CA VAL A 150 -11.21 1.07 15.00
C VAL A 150 -10.78 -0.25 15.68
N SER A 151 -11.06 -1.41 15.07
CA SER A 151 -10.64 -2.71 15.64
C SER A 151 -9.11 -2.81 15.83
N GLU A 152 -8.36 -2.54 14.76
CA GLU A 152 -6.90 -2.40 14.68
C GLU A 152 -6.61 -1.52 13.45
N PRO A 153 -5.86 -0.40 13.57
CA PRO A 153 -5.48 0.40 12.40
C PRO A 153 -4.79 -0.46 11.35
N TYR A 154 -5.32 -0.51 10.14
CA TYR A 154 -4.86 -1.41 9.09
C TYR A 154 -4.73 -0.58 7.80
N GLY A 155 -5.69 -0.65 6.88
CA GLY A 155 -5.73 0.21 5.69
C GLY A 155 -5.80 1.71 6.00
N PHE A 156 -5.21 2.52 5.12
CA PHE A 156 -5.21 3.98 5.23
C PHE A 156 -5.21 4.64 3.85
N CYS A 157 -6.03 5.67 3.68
CA CYS A 157 -5.97 6.56 2.52
C CYS A 157 -6.47 7.95 2.87
N MET A 158 -6.03 8.93 2.09
CA MET A 158 -6.37 10.33 2.19
C MET A 158 -7.12 10.80 0.94
N GLY A 159 -7.71 11.99 1.00
CA GLY A 159 -8.54 12.53 -0.07
C GLY A 159 -8.89 14.00 0.14
N ARG A 160 -9.66 14.57 -0.79
CA ARG A 160 -10.25 15.90 -0.68
C ARG A 160 -11.76 15.86 -0.84
N LEU A 161 -12.47 16.62 0.00
CA LEU A 161 -13.92 16.83 -0.12
C LEU A 161 -14.27 18.28 0.18
N GLY A 162 -14.73 19.04 -0.82
CA GLY A 162 -15.13 20.44 -0.61
C GLY A 162 -14.01 21.36 -0.12
N GLY A 163 -12.74 21.03 -0.41
CA GLY A 163 -11.55 21.75 0.06
C GLY A 163 -10.93 21.16 1.33
N ASP A 164 -11.71 20.40 2.10
CA ASP A 164 -11.22 19.71 3.30
C ASP A 164 -10.29 18.56 2.93
N THR A 165 -9.25 18.35 3.72
CA THR A 165 -8.43 17.13 3.66
C THR A 165 -9.11 16.04 4.46
N ILE A 166 -9.36 14.91 3.81
CA ILE A 166 -10.02 13.74 4.38
C ILE A 166 -8.97 12.67 4.65
N ALA A 167 -9.13 11.96 5.77
CA ALA A 167 -8.41 10.72 6.07
C ALA A 167 -9.43 9.61 6.34
N VAL A 168 -9.19 8.43 5.79
CA VAL A 168 -9.98 7.22 6.03
C VAL A 168 -9.07 6.18 6.66
N MET A 169 -9.44 5.75 7.86
CA MET A 169 -8.86 4.59 8.53
C MET A 169 -9.76 3.38 8.25
N VAL A 170 -9.15 2.31 7.76
CA VAL A 170 -9.76 0.98 7.63
C VAL A 170 -9.23 0.13 8.79
N GLY A 171 -10.14 -0.33 9.64
CA GLY A 171 -9.85 -1.28 10.70
C GLY A 171 -9.76 -2.70 10.14
N LYS A 172 -8.92 -3.54 10.75
CA LYS A 172 -8.72 -4.94 10.34
C LYS A 172 -10.01 -5.77 10.23
N ASP A 173 -11.07 -5.44 10.97
CA ASP A 173 -12.34 -6.18 10.88
C ASP A 173 -13.30 -5.59 9.83
N GLY A 174 -12.84 -4.61 9.05
CA GLY A 174 -13.60 -3.88 8.04
C GLY A 174 -14.44 -2.73 8.60
N ASP A 175 -14.22 -2.31 9.85
CA ASP A 175 -14.80 -1.08 10.39
C ASP A 175 -14.04 0.15 9.89
N ILE A 176 -14.77 1.18 9.48
CA ILE A 176 -14.23 2.36 8.82
C ILE A 176 -14.45 3.58 9.70
N ALA A 177 -13.44 4.42 9.81
CA ALA A 177 -13.54 5.76 10.39
C ALA A 177 -13.02 6.82 9.41
N GLN A 178 -13.88 7.78 9.07
CA GLN A 178 -13.58 8.88 8.15
C GLN A 178 -13.47 10.19 8.93
N PHE A 179 -12.42 10.95 8.66
CA PHE A 179 -12.08 12.18 9.38
C PHE A 179 -11.83 13.35 8.43
N THR A 180 -12.14 14.56 8.89
CA THR A 180 -11.51 15.78 8.36
C THR A 180 -10.23 16.02 9.15
N VAL A 181 -9.10 16.20 8.45
CA VAL A 181 -7.80 16.52 9.05
C VAL A 181 -7.66 18.03 9.21
N THR A 182 -7.26 18.45 10.40
CA THR A 182 -7.09 19.87 10.77
C THR A 182 -5.79 20.07 11.54
N ALA A 183 -5.37 21.34 11.68
CA ALA A 183 -4.28 21.73 12.56
C ALA A 183 -4.84 22.50 13.75
N GLN A 184 -4.54 22.06 14.96
CA GLN A 184 -4.90 22.76 16.21
C GLN A 184 -3.62 23.02 17.02
N ASP A 185 -3.35 24.28 17.34
CA ASP A 185 -2.15 24.70 18.08
C ASP A 185 -0.83 24.17 17.48
N GLY A 186 -0.77 24.11 16.14
CA GLY A 186 0.39 23.61 15.40
C GLY A 186 0.54 22.08 15.40
N LYS A 187 -0.43 21.33 15.91
CA LYS A 187 -0.45 19.86 15.97
C LYS A 187 -1.57 19.26 15.11
N PRO A 188 -1.45 17.99 14.69
CA PRO A 188 -2.53 17.33 13.97
C PRO A 188 -3.76 17.16 14.86
N ASN A 189 -4.94 17.33 14.27
CA ASN A 189 -6.22 17.05 14.89
C ASN A 189 -7.18 16.42 13.87
N LEU A 190 -8.04 15.52 14.35
CA LEU A 190 -9.02 14.81 13.53
C LEU A 190 -10.44 15.12 14.00
N ILE A 191 -11.30 15.48 13.06
CA ILE A 191 -12.73 15.60 13.29
C ILE A 191 -13.39 14.38 12.68
N LEU A 192 -13.92 13.48 13.51
CA LEU A 192 -14.66 12.31 13.04
C LEU A 192 -15.94 12.76 12.30
N THR A 193 -16.10 12.33 11.06
CA THR A 193 -17.23 12.72 10.20
C THR A 193 -18.21 11.57 9.96
N ARG A 194 -17.70 10.32 9.89
CA ARG A 194 -18.53 9.13 9.65
C ARG A 194 -17.80 7.87 10.09
N THR A 195 -18.57 6.90 10.58
CA THR A 195 -18.15 5.51 10.73
C THR A 195 -19.13 4.58 10.04
N PHE A 196 -18.64 3.42 9.59
CA PHE A 196 -19.46 2.34 9.02
C PHE A 196 -18.66 1.04 9.01
N SER A 197 -19.22 -0.05 8.47
CA SER A 197 -18.51 -1.32 8.28
C SER A 197 -18.68 -1.83 6.85
N VAL A 198 -17.60 -2.39 6.30
CA VAL A 198 -17.55 -3.12 5.03
C VAL A 198 -18.09 -4.56 5.22
N GLY A 199 -17.84 -5.16 6.38
CA GLY A 199 -18.46 -6.42 6.82
C GLY A 199 -17.49 -7.58 7.05
N SER A 200 -16.25 -7.50 6.58
CA SER A 200 -15.13 -8.37 6.96
C SER A 200 -13.80 -7.68 6.64
N GLN A 201 -12.69 -8.38 6.86
CA GLN A 201 -11.33 -7.88 6.68
C GLN A 201 -11.17 -7.10 5.36
N SER A 202 -10.59 -5.92 5.49
CA SER A 202 -10.44 -4.92 4.44
C SER A 202 -9.19 -4.10 4.71
N GLU A 203 -8.47 -3.71 3.67
CA GLU A 203 -7.26 -2.91 3.79
C GLU A 203 -7.19 -1.84 2.71
N GLY A 204 -6.93 -2.25 1.47
CA GLY A 204 -6.71 -1.33 0.36
C GLY A 204 -7.83 -0.32 0.22
N CYS A 205 -7.49 0.97 0.23
CA CYS A 205 -8.44 2.02 -0.03
C CYS A 205 -7.82 3.15 -0.85
N VAL A 206 -8.64 3.79 -1.68
CA VAL A 206 -8.20 4.96 -2.44
C VAL A 206 -9.37 5.90 -2.69
N ILE A 207 -9.11 7.21 -2.65
CA ILE A 207 -10.11 8.24 -2.90
C ILE A 207 -9.89 8.88 -4.26
N ASP A 208 -10.94 8.89 -5.07
CA ASP A 208 -11.02 9.73 -6.26
C ASP A 208 -11.59 11.11 -5.91
N ASP A 209 -10.70 12.06 -5.67
CA ASP A 209 -11.02 13.46 -5.37
C ASP A 209 -11.89 14.12 -6.48
N ALA A 210 -11.78 13.65 -7.73
CA ALA A 210 -12.51 14.24 -8.86
C ALA A 210 -14.00 13.85 -8.87
N THR A 211 -14.31 12.61 -8.45
CA THR A 211 -15.69 12.09 -8.44
C THR A 211 -16.30 12.04 -7.04
N GLY A 212 -15.50 12.23 -5.99
CA GLY A 212 -15.93 12.03 -4.61
C GLY A 212 -16.24 10.55 -4.33
N THR A 213 -15.47 9.63 -4.93
CA THR A 213 -15.64 8.18 -4.74
C THR A 213 -14.55 7.65 -3.81
N LEU A 214 -14.95 6.86 -2.82
CA LEU A 214 -14.05 6.06 -1.99
C LEU A 214 -14.13 4.60 -2.45
N PHE A 215 -13.01 4.03 -2.85
CA PHE A 215 -12.87 2.61 -3.13
C PHE A 215 -12.29 1.91 -1.91
N ILE A 216 -12.84 0.75 -1.55
CA ILE A 216 -12.30 -0.10 -0.47
C ILE A 216 -12.28 -1.54 -0.96
N ALA A 217 -11.15 -2.22 -0.77
CA ALA A 217 -11.00 -3.64 -0.98
C ALA A 217 -11.40 -4.41 0.29
N GLU A 218 -12.38 -5.29 0.15
CA GLU A 218 -12.70 -6.33 1.12
C GLU A 218 -11.98 -7.59 0.64
N GLU A 219 -10.86 -7.96 1.27
CA GLU A 219 -9.83 -8.88 0.76
C GLU A 219 -10.40 -10.12 0.05
N ALA A 220 -11.32 -10.82 0.72
CA ALA A 220 -11.91 -12.05 0.22
C ALA A 220 -13.16 -11.87 -0.67
N LYS A 221 -13.66 -10.64 -0.86
CA LYS A 221 -14.95 -10.37 -1.54
C LYS A 221 -14.87 -9.40 -2.72
N GLY A 222 -13.83 -8.59 -2.81
CA GLY A 222 -13.56 -7.69 -3.93
C GLY A 222 -13.65 -6.21 -3.57
N ILE A 223 -13.91 -5.37 -4.58
CA ILE A 223 -13.77 -3.92 -4.48
C ILE A 223 -15.14 -3.26 -4.43
N TRP A 224 -15.34 -2.41 -3.42
CA TRP A 224 -16.57 -1.64 -3.21
C TRP A 224 -16.35 -0.16 -3.54
N ARG A 225 -17.39 0.48 -4.08
CA ARG A 225 -17.49 1.94 -4.19
C ARG A 225 -18.41 2.50 -3.13
N TYR A 226 -17.98 3.56 -2.48
CA TYR A 226 -18.76 4.40 -1.58
C TYR A 226 -18.72 5.85 -2.09
N ASN A 227 -19.76 6.61 -1.77
CA ASN A 227 -19.67 8.07 -1.88
C ASN A 227 -18.85 8.60 -0.69
N LEU A 228 -17.89 9.48 -0.97
CA LEU A 228 -16.99 10.09 0.01
C LEU A 228 -17.73 11.10 0.92
N ASP A 229 -18.80 11.73 0.45
CA ASP A 229 -19.63 12.58 1.30
C ASP A 229 -20.22 11.75 2.43
N HIS A 230 -19.82 12.08 3.65
CA HIS A 230 -20.26 11.41 4.88
C HIS A 230 -21.79 11.38 5.03
N LYS A 231 -22.51 12.33 4.42
CA LYS A 231 -23.98 12.39 4.44
C LYS A 231 -24.64 11.26 3.66
N SER A 232 -23.90 10.59 2.77
CA SER A 232 -24.42 9.47 1.98
C SER A 232 -24.58 8.17 2.78
N GLY A 233 -24.18 8.16 4.07
CA GLY A 233 -24.22 6.95 4.90
C GLY A 233 -23.37 5.83 4.30
N SER A 234 -23.66 4.57 4.61
CA SER A 234 -22.83 3.41 4.20
C SER A 234 -23.26 2.74 2.88
N ALA A 235 -24.07 3.41 2.05
CA ALA A 235 -24.49 2.86 0.78
C ALA A 235 -23.29 2.59 -0.13
N ARG A 236 -23.29 1.43 -0.79
CA ARG A 236 -22.18 0.96 -1.62
C ARG A 236 -22.63 0.25 -2.88
N THR A 237 -21.76 0.21 -3.87
CA THR A 237 -21.92 -0.60 -5.09
C THR A 237 -20.68 -1.47 -5.29
N LEU A 238 -20.88 -2.71 -5.75
CA LEU A 238 -19.76 -3.60 -6.08
C LEU A 238 -19.12 -3.14 -7.39
N LEU A 239 -17.80 -2.97 -7.40
CA LEU A 239 -17.02 -2.69 -8.61
C LEU A 239 -16.61 -4.00 -9.29
N ALA A 240 -15.96 -4.88 -8.54
CA ALA A 240 -15.50 -6.17 -8.99
C ALA A 240 -15.56 -7.15 -7.81
N GLY A 241 -16.07 -8.36 -8.06
CA GLY A 241 -16.15 -9.41 -7.04
C GLY A 241 -14.90 -10.29 -7.03
N ALA A 242 -14.57 -10.81 -5.85
CA ALA A 242 -13.57 -11.84 -5.62
C ALA A 242 -14.19 -13.02 -4.83
N PRO A 243 -13.73 -14.27 -5.04
CA PRO A 243 -12.80 -14.69 -6.08
C PRO A 243 -13.42 -14.64 -7.48
N SER A 244 -12.60 -14.32 -8.49
CA SER A 244 -12.98 -14.32 -9.91
C SER A 244 -11.77 -14.58 -10.80
N GLU A 245 -11.93 -14.56 -12.12
CA GLU A 245 -10.80 -14.59 -13.06
C GLU A 245 -9.98 -13.30 -13.09
N ILE A 246 -10.54 -12.21 -12.52
CA ILE A 246 -9.90 -10.90 -12.47
C ILE A 246 -9.17 -10.70 -11.13
N LEU A 247 -9.79 -11.14 -10.02
CA LEU A 247 -9.29 -10.96 -8.67
C LEU A 247 -9.21 -12.31 -7.94
N LYS A 248 -7.99 -12.72 -7.59
CA LYS A 248 -7.70 -13.87 -6.73
C LYS A 248 -7.35 -13.32 -5.34
N PRO A 249 -8.18 -13.60 -4.32
CA PRO A 249 -7.94 -13.13 -2.97
C PRO A 249 -6.54 -13.52 -2.46
N ASP A 250 -5.88 -12.65 -1.71
CA ASP A 250 -6.47 -11.41 -1.17
C ASP A 250 -6.42 -10.21 -2.15
N VAL A 251 -7.48 -9.39 -2.12
CA VAL A 251 -7.54 -8.13 -2.86
C VAL A 251 -6.99 -7.04 -1.96
N GLU A 252 -5.75 -6.64 -2.23
CA GLU A 252 -4.99 -5.78 -1.33
C GLU A 252 -5.02 -4.32 -1.77
N GLY A 253 -3.85 -3.68 -1.90
CA GLY A 253 -3.70 -2.28 -2.23
C GLY A 253 -4.55 -1.84 -3.42
N LEU A 254 -5.05 -0.61 -3.34
CA LEU A 254 -5.78 0.06 -4.40
C LEU A 254 -5.11 1.41 -4.69
N THR A 255 -4.97 1.77 -5.95
CA THR A 255 -4.45 3.09 -6.33
C THR A 255 -5.11 3.64 -7.59
N LEU A 256 -5.01 4.96 -7.79
CA LEU A 256 -5.54 5.64 -8.96
C LEU A 256 -4.42 6.27 -9.79
N LEU A 257 -4.32 5.91 -11.07
CA LEU A 257 -3.46 6.57 -12.03
C LEU A 257 -4.30 7.49 -12.93
N ARG A 258 -4.00 8.80 -12.93
CA ARG A 258 -4.68 9.79 -13.76
C ARG A 258 -3.88 10.12 -15.02
N GLU A 259 -4.51 10.03 -16.18
CA GLU A 259 -3.92 10.37 -17.48
C GLU A 259 -4.89 11.28 -18.24
N GLY A 260 -4.65 12.59 -18.17
CA GLY A 260 -5.56 13.57 -18.76
C GLY A 260 -6.96 13.46 -18.16
N ALA A 261 -7.95 13.07 -18.98
CA ALA A 261 -9.34 12.88 -18.54
C ALA A 261 -9.64 11.43 -18.08
N LYS A 262 -8.69 10.51 -18.23
CA LYS A 262 -8.86 9.11 -17.84
C LYS A 262 -8.37 8.90 -16.42
N THR A 263 -9.09 8.07 -15.68
CA THR A 263 -8.68 7.62 -14.36
C THR A 263 -8.68 6.11 -14.36
N TYR A 264 -7.53 5.51 -14.07
CA TYR A 264 -7.37 4.07 -13.95
C TYR A 264 -7.33 3.68 -12.49
N LEU A 265 -8.18 2.76 -12.06
CA LEU A 265 -8.05 2.05 -10.79
C LEU A 265 -7.18 0.82 -11.01
N LEU A 266 -6.12 0.70 -10.23
CA LEU A 266 -5.27 -0.47 -10.16
C LEU A 266 -5.51 -1.16 -8.82
N ALA A 267 -5.56 -2.49 -8.82
CA ALA A 267 -5.71 -3.29 -7.62
C ALA A 267 -4.70 -4.44 -7.59
N SER A 268 -4.10 -4.68 -6.43
CA SER A 268 -3.34 -5.90 -6.19
C SER A 268 -4.29 -7.10 -6.06
N SER A 269 -4.05 -8.12 -6.88
CA SER A 269 -4.63 -9.46 -6.77
C SER A 269 -3.51 -10.34 -6.20
N GLN A 270 -3.33 -10.25 -4.88
CA GLN A 270 -2.17 -10.80 -4.17
C GLN A 270 -2.08 -12.31 -4.36
N GLY A 271 -3.22 -12.99 -4.28
CA GLY A 271 -3.34 -14.44 -4.42
C GLY A 271 -2.95 -15.02 -5.78
N ASP A 272 -2.59 -14.20 -6.77
CA ASP A 272 -1.91 -14.64 -7.99
C ASP A 272 -0.87 -13.65 -8.53
N SER A 273 -0.36 -12.80 -7.63
CA SER A 273 0.73 -11.82 -7.83
C SER A 273 0.55 -10.95 -9.08
N ALA A 274 -0.66 -10.48 -9.31
CA ALA A 274 -0.99 -9.72 -10.51
C ALA A 274 -1.83 -8.48 -10.20
N PHE A 275 -1.91 -7.57 -11.16
CA PHE A 275 -2.48 -6.25 -10.99
C PHE A 275 -3.62 -6.07 -11.99
N ALA A 276 -4.84 -5.91 -11.48
CA ALA A 276 -6.02 -5.68 -12.29
C ALA A 276 -6.23 -4.19 -12.53
N VAL A 277 -6.63 -3.81 -13.74
CA VAL A 277 -6.77 -2.40 -14.15
C VAL A 277 -8.19 -2.15 -14.68
N TRP A 278 -8.82 -1.08 -14.21
CA TRP A 278 -10.09 -0.59 -14.75
C TRP A 278 -9.99 0.90 -15.07
N ARG A 279 -10.66 1.35 -16.12
CA ARG A 279 -11.04 2.77 -16.21
C ARG A 279 -12.25 3.03 -15.32
N VAL A 280 -12.17 4.09 -14.53
CA VAL A 280 -13.19 4.48 -13.54
C VAL A 280 -13.63 5.94 -13.69
N ASP A 281 -13.23 6.62 -14.77
CA ASP A 281 -13.69 7.97 -15.12
C ASP A 281 -15.16 8.02 -15.60
N GLY A 282 -15.76 6.86 -15.88
CA GLY A 282 -17.16 6.71 -16.29
C GLY A 282 -18.10 6.27 -15.15
N PRO A 283 -19.42 6.19 -15.41
CA PRO A 283 -20.40 5.72 -14.43
C PRO A 283 -20.28 4.23 -14.10
N GLN A 284 -19.54 3.47 -14.92
CA GLN A 284 -19.24 2.05 -14.73
C GLN A 284 -17.71 1.85 -14.80
N ALA A 285 -17.21 0.79 -14.17
CA ALA A 285 -15.82 0.39 -14.37
C ALA A 285 -15.69 -0.34 -15.71
N ASP A 286 -14.76 0.10 -16.54
CA ASP A 286 -14.39 -0.60 -17.76
C ASP A 286 -13.08 -1.37 -17.52
N TYR A 287 -13.15 -2.70 -17.45
CA TYR A 287 -11.98 -3.53 -17.22
C TYR A 287 -11.00 -3.44 -18.40
N ALA A 288 -9.76 -3.03 -18.11
CA ALA A 288 -8.69 -2.81 -19.09
C ALA A 288 -7.72 -4.00 -19.17
N GLY A 289 -7.88 -5.01 -18.32
CA GLY A 289 -7.03 -6.21 -18.29
C GLY A 289 -6.22 -6.30 -16.99
N ARG A 290 -5.25 -7.21 -16.99
CA ARG A 290 -4.34 -7.41 -15.87
C ARG A 290 -2.91 -7.67 -16.32
N PHE A 291 -1.94 -7.24 -15.52
CA PHE A 291 -0.52 -7.46 -15.77
C PHE A 291 0.17 -8.11 -14.57
N SER A 292 1.36 -8.66 -14.79
CA SER A 292 2.29 -9.06 -13.73
C SER A 292 3.64 -8.41 -13.97
N VAL A 293 4.41 -8.20 -12.89
CA VAL A 293 5.72 -7.57 -12.98
C VAL A 293 6.79 -8.65 -13.03
N VAL A 294 7.55 -8.67 -14.12
CA VAL A 294 8.67 -9.60 -14.33
C VAL A 294 10.00 -8.88 -14.17
N GLY A 295 11.08 -9.63 -13.97
CA GLY A 295 12.41 -9.06 -13.78
C GLY A 295 12.85 -8.15 -14.94
N GLY A 296 13.51 -7.05 -14.60
CA GLY A 296 13.89 -5.99 -15.53
C GLY A 296 14.76 -4.94 -14.85
N ALA A 297 15.69 -4.35 -15.61
CA ALA A 297 16.58 -3.28 -15.14
C ALA A 297 17.39 -3.60 -13.86
N GLY A 298 17.65 -4.87 -13.58
CA GLY A 298 18.39 -5.33 -12.40
C GLY A 298 17.50 -5.83 -11.27
N ALA A 299 16.20 -5.50 -11.29
CA ALA A 299 15.22 -6.00 -10.34
C ALA A 299 14.66 -7.36 -10.75
N ASP A 300 14.25 -8.16 -9.77
CA ASP A 300 13.57 -9.44 -9.91
C ASP A 300 12.03 -9.28 -10.07
N PRO A 301 11.30 -10.37 -10.37
CA PRO A 301 9.84 -10.34 -10.47
C PRO A 301 9.16 -10.02 -9.16
N VAL A 302 7.94 -9.51 -9.22
CA VAL A 302 7.12 -9.21 -8.04
C VAL A 302 6.29 -10.41 -7.63
N THR A 303 6.21 -10.64 -6.32
CA THR A 303 5.38 -11.66 -5.69
C THR A 303 4.59 -11.06 -4.52
N GLY A 304 3.39 -11.60 -4.29
CA GLY A 304 2.63 -11.36 -3.06
C GLY A 304 2.36 -9.92 -2.66
N THR A 305 2.17 -9.02 -3.62
CA THR A 305 2.00 -7.60 -3.33
C THR A 305 0.86 -7.28 -2.37
N ASP A 306 1.20 -6.66 -1.24
CA ASP A 306 0.27 -5.94 -0.37
C ASP A 306 -0.12 -4.60 -1.01
N GLY A 307 0.66 -3.55 -0.78
CA GLY A 307 0.38 -2.19 -1.24
C GLY A 307 0.97 -1.82 -2.59
N LEU A 308 0.33 -0.83 -3.24
CA LEU A 308 0.81 -0.20 -4.46
C LEU A 308 0.35 1.25 -4.56
N ALA A 309 1.18 2.08 -5.19
CA ALA A 309 0.88 3.47 -5.48
C ALA A 309 1.15 3.78 -6.95
N ALA A 310 0.39 4.73 -7.51
CA ALA A 310 0.57 5.16 -8.88
C ALA A 310 0.41 6.69 -8.98
N LEU A 311 1.34 7.31 -9.69
CA LEU A 311 1.27 8.72 -10.03
C LEU A 311 1.40 8.88 -11.54
N GLY A 312 0.35 9.43 -12.16
CA GLY A 312 0.32 9.70 -13.59
C GLY A 312 1.00 11.02 -13.97
N GLY A 313 1.47 11.10 -15.22
CA GLY A 313 2.27 12.23 -15.70
C GLY A 313 3.76 12.07 -15.39
N PRO A 314 4.58 13.12 -15.62
CA PRO A 314 6.02 13.03 -15.43
C PRO A 314 6.38 12.79 -13.96
N VAL A 315 7.19 11.76 -13.70
CA VAL A 315 7.78 11.45 -12.39
C VAL A 315 9.22 10.99 -12.63
N GLY A 316 10.22 11.82 -12.37
CA GLY A 316 11.62 11.47 -12.59
C GLY A 316 11.90 11.02 -14.03
N ALA A 317 12.35 9.77 -14.18
CA ALA A 317 12.62 9.14 -15.47
C ALA A 317 11.38 8.58 -16.18
N PHE A 318 10.20 8.68 -15.56
CA PHE A 318 8.93 8.09 -16.01
C PHE A 318 8.01 9.19 -16.55
N PRO A 319 8.02 9.48 -17.86
CA PRO A 319 7.38 10.68 -18.42
C PRO A 319 5.84 10.63 -18.43
N GLU A 320 5.24 9.45 -18.31
CA GLU A 320 3.79 9.27 -18.39
C GLU A 320 3.18 8.67 -17.10
N GLY A 321 4.02 8.27 -16.16
CA GLY A 321 3.60 7.82 -14.84
C GLY A 321 4.51 6.74 -14.28
N LEU A 322 4.57 6.69 -12.97
CA LEU A 322 5.27 5.67 -12.19
C LEU A 322 4.23 4.88 -11.38
N ILE A 323 4.36 3.56 -11.39
CA ILE A 323 3.71 2.68 -10.43
C ILE A 323 4.80 2.09 -9.54
N VAL A 324 4.56 2.10 -8.23
CA VAL A 324 5.40 1.46 -7.22
C VAL A 324 4.57 0.34 -6.59
N VAL A 325 5.10 -0.88 -6.58
CA VAL A 325 4.44 -2.06 -6.02
C VAL A 325 5.34 -2.69 -4.97
N GLN A 326 4.78 -3.12 -3.84
CA GLN A 326 5.51 -3.93 -2.87
C GLN A 326 5.85 -5.30 -3.49
N ASP A 327 7.00 -5.85 -3.09
CA ASP A 327 7.40 -7.21 -3.40
C ASP A 327 7.74 -7.98 -2.11
N ASP A 328 7.03 -9.09 -1.91
CA ASP A 328 7.12 -9.95 -0.74
C ASP A 328 8.42 -10.77 -0.68
N ALA A 329 9.12 -10.92 -1.80
CA ALA A 329 10.36 -11.71 -1.87
C ALA A 329 11.41 -11.07 -2.79
N ASP A 330 12.17 -10.12 -2.24
CA ASP A 330 13.32 -9.52 -2.93
C ASP A 330 14.53 -10.46 -2.97
N THR A 331 14.81 -11.00 -4.15
CA THR A 331 15.88 -11.98 -4.35
C THR A 331 17.20 -11.38 -4.78
N ASP A 332 17.32 -10.14 -5.30
CA ASP A 332 18.56 -9.51 -5.81
C ASP A 332 19.67 -10.52 -6.24
N GLY A 333 19.36 -11.34 -7.25
CA GLY A 333 20.30 -12.34 -7.79
C GLY A 333 20.41 -13.67 -7.03
N GLU A 334 19.63 -13.88 -5.99
CA GLU A 334 19.46 -15.15 -5.27
C GLU A 334 18.33 -16.02 -5.88
N ALA A 335 18.24 -17.28 -5.44
CA ALA A 335 17.16 -18.16 -5.88
C ALA A 335 15.87 -17.83 -5.12
N ALA A 336 14.74 -17.80 -5.83
CA ALA A 336 13.43 -17.61 -5.23
C ALA A 336 13.18 -18.61 -4.08
N SER A 337 12.70 -18.09 -2.96
CA SER A 337 12.48 -18.81 -1.71
C SER A 337 11.14 -18.38 -1.11
N THR A 338 10.38 -19.33 -0.58
CA THR A 338 9.16 -19.03 0.19
C THR A 338 9.45 -18.58 1.62
N VAL A 339 10.70 -18.73 2.08
CA VAL A 339 11.18 -18.15 3.33
C VAL A 339 11.55 -16.70 3.03
N ARG A 340 10.87 -15.76 3.68
CA ARG A 340 11.15 -14.33 3.54
C ARG A 340 12.59 -14.04 3.94
N THR A 341 13.30 -13.27 3.14
CA THR A 341 14.68 -12.82 3.44
C THR A 341 14.72 -11.31 3.49
N ARG A 342 14.24 -10.67 2.42
CA ARG A 342 14.11 -9.23 2.24
C ARG A 342 12.83 -8.93 1.47
N GLN A 343 12.32 -7.73 1.66
CA GLN A 343 11.23 -7.15 0.89
C GLN A 343 11.61 -5.74 0.48
N ASN A 344 11.07 -5.27 -0.64
CA ASN A 344 11.29 -3.91 -1.13
C ASN A 344 10.10 -3.47 -1.98
N PHE A 345 10.29 -2.42 -2.79
CA PHE A 345 9.29 -1.95 -3.73
C PHE A 345 9.89 -1.91 -5.14
N LYS A 346 9.16 -2.42 -6.13
CA LYS A 346 9.57 -2.36 -7.54
C LYS A 346 8.95 -1.15 -8.24
N LEU A 347 9.72 -0.56 -9.16
CA LEU A 347 9.31 0.57 -9.98
C LEU A 347 8.86 0.07 -11.35
N VAL A 348 7.69 0.51 -11.80
CA VAL A 348 7.10 0.10 -13.08
C VAL A 348 6.74 1.34 -13.90
N ASP A 349 7.26 1.41 -15.13
CA ASP A 349 6.94 2.48 -16.07
C ASP A 349 5.53 2.28 -16.64
N TRP A 350 4.64 3.26 -16.45
CA TRP A 350 3.27 3.20 -16.97
C TRP A 350 3.23 2.96 -18.49
N ARG A 351 4.21 3.47 -19.25
CA ARG A 351 4.30 3.22 -20.70
C ARG A 351 4.47 1.74 -21.03
N ALA A 352 5.22 1.00 -20.21
CA ALA A 352 5.43 -0.42 -20.42
C ALA A 352 4.12 -1.19 -20.18
N VAL A 353 3.36 -0.83 -19.14
CA VAL A 353 2.02 -1.40 -18.88
C VAL A 353 1.08 -1.12 -20.05
N LYS A 354 0.98 0.15 -20.48
CA LYS A 354 0.11 0.52 -21.60
C LYS A 354 0.45 -0.20 -22.89
N ALA A 355 1.75 -0.26 -23.23
CA ALA A 355 2.21 -0.94 -24.42
C ALA A 355 1.89 -2.45 -24.38
N ALA A 356 2.12 -3.10 -23.24
CA ALA A 356 1.88 -4.53 -23.09
C ALA A 356 0.38 -4.88 -23.11
N MET A 357 -0.45 -4.07 -22.46
CA MET A 357 -1.89 -4.28 -22.34
C MET A 357 -2.72 -3.64 -23.46
N ALA A 358 -2.09 -2.94 -24.40
CA ALA A 358 -2.74 -2.15 -25.44
C ALA A 358 -3.75 -1.12 -24.88
N ILE A 359 -3.40 -0.47 -23.77
CA ILE A 359 -4.18 0.63 -23.19
C ILE A 359 -3.86 1.90 -24.00
N ASN A 360 -4.88 2.40 -24.71
CA ASN A 360 -4.82 3.65 -25.47
C ASN A 360 -5.06 4.87 -24.59
#